data_AF-A0A7G2M2C6-F1
#
_entry.id   AF-A0A7G2M2C6-F1
#
_cell.length_a   1.000
_cell.length_b   1.000
_cell.length_c   1.000
_cell.angle_alpha   90.00
_cell.angle_beta   90.00
_cell.angle_gamma   90.00
#
_symmetry.space_group_name_H-M   'P 1'
#
loop_
_entity.id
_entity.type
_entity.pdbx_description
1 polymer ?
#
loop_
_entity_poly.entity_id
_entity_poly.type
_entity_poly.pdbx_seq_one_letter_code
_entity_poly.pdbx_strand_id
1 'polypeptide(L)'
;MLRCDKKREMTMHLTKSITAIGIGAAMIATAGFAASHSEKAASDAVNARHAQMQLIAYHTGILGGMAKGETEYNADMATAAATNLHAASGFAPDTLWLGGTEQGAVEGSRAKAEIWSDSEGFSDAFMALETASADMIKAAGTDLDALKAGMGAVGKACGACHDDYRGPKN
;
A
#
# COMPACT_ATOMS: atom_id res chain seq x y z
N MET A 1 -59.50 27.85 42.41
CA MET A 1 -60.58 28.84 42.15
C MET A 1 -60.16 30.11 42.89
N LEU A 2 -59.94 31.30 42.33
CA LEU A 2 -60.47 31.97 41.15
C LEU A 2 -59.39 32.90 40.50
N ARG A 3 -59.44 32.96 39.17
CA ARG A 3 -59.30 34.11 38.24
C ARG A 3 -58.01 34.96 38.29
N CYS A 4 -57.18 35.01 37.23
CA CYS A 4 -57.40 35.47 35.85
C CYS A 4 -57.37 37.00 35.67
N ASP A 5 -56.37 37.42 34.89
CA ASP A 5 -56.29 38.58 33.97
C ASP A 5 -56.23 40.01 34.52
N LYS A 6 -55.12 40.70 34.19
CA LYS A 6 -55.24 41.96 33.44
C LYS A 6 -53.98 42.31 32.65
N LYS A 7 -54.17 42.37 31.33
CA LYS A 7 -53.30 42.89 30.28
C LYS A 7 -52.88 44.35 30.47
N ARG A 8 -51.92 44.74 29.61
CA ARG A 8 -51.62 46.08 29.05
C ARG A 8 -50.59 46.83 29.88
N GLU A 9 -49.49 47.36 29.32
CA GLU A 9 -49.44 48.22 28.14
C GLU A 9 -48.11 48.09 27.38
N MET A 10 -48.20 48.15 26.05
CA MET A 10 -47.12 48.41 25.12
C MET A 10 -46.80 49.91 25.15
N THR A 11 -45.58 50.29 25.53
CA THR A 11 -44.99 51.58 25.15
C THR A 11 -43.66 51.32 24.44
N MET A 12 -43.70 51.46 23.11
CA MET A 12 -42.50 51.59 22.30
C MET A 12 -41.81 52.90 22.66
N HIS A 13 -40.61 52.83 23.21
CA HIS A 13 -39.65 53.94 23.14
C HIS A 13 -38.42 53.52 22.36
N LEU A 14 -38.32 54.25 21.25
CA LEU A 14 -37.35 54.27 20.19
C LEU A 14 -35.91 54.47 20.68
N THR A 15 -34.98 53.83 19.95
CA THR A 15 -33.59 54.24 19.71
C THR A 15 -32.59 54.26 20.87
N LYS A 16 -31.68 53.27 20.85
CA LYS A 16 -30.24 53.53 20.65
C LYS A 16 -29.52 52.25 20.22
N SER A 17 -29.01 52.26 19.00
CA SER A 17 -28.07 51.28 18.47
C SER A 17 -26.81 51.22 19.33
N ILE A 18 -26.47 50.04 19.84
CA ILE A 18 -25.09 49.69 20.24
C ILE A 18 -24.81 48.28 19.69
N THR A 19 -24.19 48.29 18.52
CA THR A 19 -22.99 47.51 18.17
C THR A 19 -22.90 46.06 18.67
N ALA A 20 -23.24 45.16 17.75
CA ALA A 20 -22.64 43.85 17.47
C ALA A 20 -21.68 43.22 18.51
N ILE A 21 -22.12 42.12 19.12
CA ILE A 21 -21.27 40.98 19.44
C ILE A 21 -21.85 39.80 18.65
N GLY A 22 -21.25 39.50 17.50
CA GLY A 22 -21.67 38.41 16.64
C GLY A 22 -21.42 37.07 17.31
N ILE A 23 -22.50 36.36 17.65
CA ILE A 23 -22.46 34.92 17.92
C ILE A 23 -22.38 34.23 16.54
N GLY A 24 -21.16 34.05 16.05
CA GLY A 24 -20.88 33.21 14.89
C GLY A 24 -20.88 31.75 15.30
N ALA A 25 -22.02 31.08 15.11
CA ALA A 25 -22.10 29.63 15.17
C ALA A 25 -21.59 29.01 13.86
N ALA A 26 -20.88 27.89 14.02
CA ALA A 26 -20.63 26.84 13.04
C ALA A 26 -19.83 27.18 11.77
N MET A 27 -18.61 26.65 11.71
CA MET A 27 -18.27 25.50 10.85
C MET A 27 -17.01 24.87 11.43
N ILE A 28 -17.15 23.67 11.98
CA ILE A 28 -16.02 22.79 12.28
C ILE A 28 -15.45 22.40 10.92
N ALA A 29 -14.41 23.11 10.47
CA ALA A 29 -13.55 22.59 9.44
C ALA A 29 -12.77 21.44 10.08
N THR A 30 -13.33 20.22 10.03
CA THR A 30 -12.52 19.01 10.06
C THR A 30 -11.71 19.03 8.76
N ALA A 31 -10.65 19.84 8.73
CA ALA A 31 -9.57 19.65 7.78
C ALA A 31 -9.09 18.21 8.05
N GLY A 32 -9.38 17.33 7.10
CA GLY A 32 -9.05 15.92 7.20
C GLY A 32 -7.57 15.82 7.55
N PHE A 33 -7.28 15.14 8.66
CA PHE A 33 -5.98 14.57 8.93
C PHE A 33 -5.76 13.43 7.91
N ALA A 34 -5.58 13.77 6.63
CA ALA A 34 -4.83 12.91 5.74
C ALA A 34 -3.37 13.15 6.12
N ALA A 35 -2.69 12.11 6.61
CA ALA A 35 -1.27 12.17 6.91
C ALA A 35 -0.51 12.66 5.68
N SER A 36 -0.15 13.95 5.67
CA SER A 36 0.53 14.61 4.56
C SER A 36 1.98 14.15 4.57
N HIS A 37 2.26 12.99 3.98
CA HIS A 37 3.59 12.74 3.47
C HIS A 37 3.88 13.85 2.46
N SER A 38 5.02 14.53 2.60
CA SER A 38 5.43 15.50 1.60
C SER A 38 5.52 14.81 0.24
N GLU A 39 5.31 15.54 -0.86
CA GLU A 39 5.45 14.97 -2.22
C GLU A 39 6.78 14.23 -2.39
N LYS A 40 7.84 14.74 -1.76
CA LYS A 40 9.15 14.08 -1.69
C LYS A 40 9.07 12.71 -0.99
N ALA A 41 8.49 12.63 0.19
CA ALA A 41 8.38 11.37 0.93
C ALA A 41 7.53 10.34 0.17
N ALA A 42 6.44 10.79 -0.47
CA ALA A 42 5.60 9.95 -1.32
C ALA A 42 6.39 9.40 -2.52
N SER A 43 7.15 10.26 -3.22
CA SER A 43 8.03 9.85 -4.33
C SER A 43 9.14 8.90 -3.89
N ASP A 44 9.80 9.18 -2.75
CA ASP A 44 10.85 8.32 -2.19
C ASP A 44 10.31 6.91 -1.87
N ALA A 45 9.11 6.81 -1.29
CA ALA A 45 8.46 5.53 -1.01
C ALA A 45 8.12 4.76 -2.30
N VAL A 46 7.58 5.43 -3.31
CA VAL A 46 7.31 4.83 -4.63
C VAL A 46 8.60 4.32 -5.28
N ASN A 47 9.68 5.09 -5.23
CA ASN A 47 10.99 4.66 -5.75
C ASN A 47 11.54 3.46 -4.97
N ALA A 48 11.42 3.47 -3.64
CA ALA A 48 11.91 2.39 -2.79
C ALA A 48 11.16 1.06 -3.03
N ARG A 49 9.82 1.08 -3.10
CA ARG A 49 9.05 -0.14 -3.41
C ARG A 49 9.30 -0.64 -4.83
N HIS A 50 9.53 0.26 -5.80
CA HIS A 50 9.96 -0.16 -7.13
C HIS A 50 11.32 -0.85 -7.10
N ALA A 51 12.28 -0.35 -6.33
CA ALA A 51 13.57 -1.01 -6.14
C ALA A 51 13.41 -2.40 -5.49
N GLN A 52 12.54 -2.55 -4.49
CA GLN A 52 12.19 -3.85 -3.92
C GLN A 52 11.66 -4.81 -5.00
N MET A 53 10.71 -4.37 -5.83
CA MET A 53 10.16 -5.19 -6.92
C MET A 53 11.21 -5.54 -7.98
N GLN A 54 12.16 -4.64 -8.26
CA GLN A 54 13.29 -4.91 -9.16
C GLN A 54 14.22 -5.99 -8.60
N LEU A 55 14.53 -5.96 -7.30
CA LEU A 55 15.32 -7.01 -6.65
C LEU A 55 14.62 -8.38 -6.71
N ILE A 56 13.32 -8.41 -6.41
CA ILE A 56 12.48 -9.62 -6.53
C ILE A 56 12.52 -10.15 -7.97
N ALA A 57 12.31 -9.29 -8.96
CA ALA A 57 12.32 -9.67 -10.37
C ALA A 57 13.69 -10.16 -10.82
N TYR A 58 14.77 -9.50 -10.41
CA TYR A 58 16.14 -9.87 -10.76
C TYR A 58 16.49 -11.28 -10.26
N HIS A 59 16.25 -11.56 -8.99
CA HIS A 59 16.56 -12.87 -8.41
C HIS A 59 15.64 -13.99 -8.93
N THR A 60 14.36 -13.69 -9.17
CA THR A 60 13.46 -14.62 -9.86
C THR A 60 13.94 -14.90 -11.29
N GLY A 61 14.49 -13.89 -11.97
CA GLY A 61 15.07 -14.02 -13.30
C GLY A 61 16.26 -14.96 -13.35
N ILE A 62 17.16 -14.91 -12.36
CA ILE A 62 18.29 -15.84 -12.24
C ILE A 62 17.78 -17.28 -12.11
N LEU A 63 16.86 -17.53 -11.17
CA LEU A 63 16.26 -18.85 -10.97
C LEU A 63 15.55 -19.34 -12.22
N GLY A 64 14.73 -18.48 -12.83
CA GLY A 64 13.99 -18.79 -14.05
C GLY A 64 14.90 -19.06 -15.24
N GLY A 65 16.03 -18.37 -15.36
CA GLY A 65 17.04 -18.60 -16.40
C GLY A 65 17.63 -20.00 -16.31
N MET A 66 17.98 -20.44 -15.10
CA MET A 66 18.43 -21.83 -14.88
C MET A 66 17.31 -22.83 -15.16
N ALA A 67 16.10 -22.58 -14.64
CA ALA A 67 14.94 -23.46 -14.86
C ALA A 67 14.63 -23.69 -16.33
N LYS A 68 14.77 -22.64 -17.15
CA LYS A 68 14.53 -22.65 -18.61
C LYS A 68 15.72 -23.15 -19.43
N GLY A 69 16.86 -23.40 -18.80
CA GLY A 69 18.10 -23.80 -19.49
C GLY A 69 18.74 -22.66 -20.30
N GLU A 70 18.37 -21.41 -20.02
CA GLU A 70 18.99 -20.21 -20.62
C GLU A 70 20.39 -19.96 -20.02
N THR A 71 20.61 -20.43 -18.80
CA THR A 71 21.90 -20.46 -18.11
C THR A 71 22.11 -21.84 -17.49
N GLU A 72 23.36 -22.27 -17.34
CA GLU A 72 23.69 -23.54 -16.66
C GLU A 72 23.25 -23.51 -15.19
N TYR A 73 22.76 -24.64 -14.68
CA TYR A 73 22.39 -24.78 -13.28
C TYR A 73 23.64 -24.71 -12.39
N ASN A 74 23.58 -23.84 -11.39
CA ASN A 74 24.59 -23.73 -10.35
C ASN A 74 23.89 -23.65 -8.99
N ALA A 75 24.06 -24.67 -8.16
CA ALA A 75 23.36 -24.82 -6.88
C ALA A 75 23.62 -23.66 -5.91
N ASP A 76 24.86 -23.17 -5.84
CA ASP A 76 25.23 -22.07 -4.94
C ASP A 76 24.59 -20.75 -5.39
N MET A 77 24.64 -20.46 -6.69
CA MET A 77 24.00 -19.28 -7.28
C MET A 77 22.48 -19.33 -7.16
N ALA A 78 21.88 -20.51 -7.34
CA ALA A 78 20.45 -20.71 -7.18
C ALA A 78 20.02 -20.50 -5.72
N THR A 79 20.76 -21.07 -4.76
CA THR A 79 20.52 -20.86 -3.33
C THR A 79 20.64 -19.38 -2.95
N ALA A 80 21.68 -18.69 -3.44
CA ALA A 80 21.87 -17.27 -3.19
C ALA A 80 20.74 -16.41 -3.77
N ALA A 81 20.30 -16.71 -5.00
CA ALA A 81 19.19 -16.01 -5.63
C ALA A 81 17.88 -16.24 -4.86
N ALA A 82 17.58 -17.48 -4.47
CA ALA A 82 16.39 -17.80 -3.67
C ALA A 82 16.40 -17.10 -2.30
N THR A 83 17.56 -17.02 -1.66
CA THR A 83 17.74 -16.34 -0.36
C THR A 83 17.48 -14.84 -0.48
N ASN A 84 18.03 -14.20 -1.52
CA ASN A 84 17.82 -12.77 -1.74
C ASN A 84 16.38 -12.45 -2.15
N LEU A 85 15.74 -13.32 -2.94
CA LEU A 85 14.31 -13.23 -3.25
C LEU A 85 13.47 -13.26 -1.96
N HIS A 86 13.74 -14.21 -1.08
CA HIS A 86 13.05 -14.33 0.20
C HIS A 86 13.24 -13.08 1.08
N ALA A 87 14.48 -12.61 1.24
CA ALA A 87 14.77 -11.40 1.99
C ALA A 87 14.01 -10.17 1.45
N ALA A 88 13.99 -9.99 0.12
CA ALA A 88 13.28 -8.86 -0.51
C ALA A 88 11.74 -8.99 -0.39
N SER A 89 11.20 -10.21 -0.33
CA SER A 89 9.76 -10.43 -0.15
C SER A 89 9.28 -10.14 1.27
N GLY A 90 10.13 -10.27 2.29
CA GLY A 90 9.79 -10.07 3.70
C GLY A 90 9.96 -8.63 4.21
N PHE A 91 10.14 -7.62 3.33
CA PHE A 91 10.18 -6.23 3.78
C PHE A 91 8.80 -5.80 4.31
N ALA A 92 8.78 -5.18 5.49
CA ALA A 92 7.55 -4.70 6.11
C ALA A 92 6.81 -3.71 5.19
N PRO A 93 5.59 -4.02 4.71
CA PRO A 93 4.90 -3.19 3.73
C PRO A 93 4.70 -1.73 4.17
N ASP A 94 4.41 -1.50 5.44
CA ASP A 94 4.17 -0.16 6.00
C ASP A 94 5.36 0.81 5.84
N THR A 95 6.57 0.29 5.61
CA THR A 95 7.76 1.12 5.38
C THR A 95 7.89 1.63 3.95
N LEU A 96 7.12 1.06 3.00
CA LEU A 96 7.26 1.29 1.56
C LEU A 96 5.94 1.65 0.86
N TRP A 97 4.79 1.25 1.41
CA TRP A 97 3.46 1.36 0.80
C TRP A 97 2.60 2.42 1.49
N LEU A 98 3.12 3.65 1.55
CA LEU A 98 2.45 4.78 2.20
C LEU A 98 1.12 5.13 1.51
N GLY A 99 0.10 5.47 2.29
CA GLY A 99 -1.18 5.96 1.76
C GLY A 99 -1.01 7.24 0.94
N GLY A 100 -1.84 7.41 -0.10
CA GLY A 100 -1.71 8.53 -1.05
C GLY A 100 -0.62 8.31 -2.10
N THR A 101 -0.18 7.06 -2.31
CA THR A 101 0.81 6.70 -3.33
C THR A 101 0.24 5.76 -4.40
N GLU A 102 -1.08 5.69 -4.52
CA GLU A 102 -1.79 4.98 -5.57
C GLU A 102 -1.46 5.52 -6.97
N GLN A 103 -1.85 4.76 -7.98
CA GLN A 103 -1.78 5.16 -9.38
C GLN A 103 -2.51 6.50 -9.57
N GLY A 104 -1.81 7.46 -10.19
CA GLY A 104 -2.33 8.82 -10.42
C GLY A 104 -2.09 9.80 -9.28
N ALA A 105 -1.76 9.33 -8.06
CA ALA A 105 -1.37 10.20 -6.94
C ALA A 105 0.11 10.58 -6.99
N VAL A 106 0.96 9.65 -7.42
CA VAL A 106 2.41 9.86 -7.59
C VAL A 106 2.83 9.36 -8.97
N GLU A 107 3.65 10.15 -9.66
CA GLU A 107 4.17 9.83 -10.99
C GLU A 107 4.86 8.45 -11.01
N GLY A 108 4.60 7.66 -12.06
CA GLY A 108 5.13 6.31 -12.22
C GLY A 108 4.51 5.24 -11.31
N SER A 109 3.62 5.59 -10.38
CA SER A 109 2.90 4.60 -9.57
C SER A 109 1.89 3.81 -10.41
N ARG A 110 1.91 2.49 -10.21
CA ARG A 110 0.90 1.54 -10.73
C ARG A 110 0.22 0.76 -9.60
N ALA A 111 0.39 1.19 -8.35
CA ALA A 111 -0.26 0.59 -7.21
C ALA A 111 -1.75 0.93 -7.27
N LYS A 112 -2.64 -0.06 -7.35
CA LYS A 112 -4.07 0.25 -7.32
C LYS A 112 -4.51 0.63 -5.90
N ALA A 113 -5.62 1.35 -5.79
CA ALA A 113 -6.15 1.82 -4.51
C ALA A 113 -6.53 0.65 -3.56
N GLU A 114 -6.80 -0.52 -4.13
CA GLU A 114 -7.16 -1.75 -3.42
C GLU A 114 -6.12 -2.18 -2.40
N ILE A 115 -4.84 -1.82 -2.58
CA ILE A 115 -3.76 -2.08 -1.61
C ILE A 115 -4.10 -1.52 -0.23
N TRP A 116 -4.74 -0.35 -0.17
CA TRP A 116 -5.06 0.31 1.10
C TRP A 116 -6.47 -0.02 1.59
N SER A 117 -7.41 -0.35 0.70
CA SER A 117 -8.75 -0.80 1.13
C SER A 117 -8.78 -2.29 1.53
N ASP A 118 -7.84 -3.10 1.03
CA ASP A 118 -7.64 -4.51 1.35
C ASP A 118 -6.19 -4.77 1.80
N SER A 119 -5.81 -4.13 2.90
CA SER A 119 -4.46 -4.23 3.45
C SER A 119 -4.10 -5.65 3.92
N GLU A 120 -5.10 -6.40 4.41
CA GLU A 120 -4.92 -7.79 4.85
C GLU A 120 -4.62 -8.70 3.66
N GLY A 121 -5.45 -8.64 2.60
CA GLY A 121 -5.20 -9.40 1.37
C GLY A 121 -3.87 -9.03 0.71
N PHE A 122 -3.47 -7.76 0.77
CA PHE A 122 -2.17 -7.33 0.27
C PHE A 122 -0.99 -7.89 1.09
N SER A 123 -1.11 -7.89 2.42
CA SER A 123 -0.13 -8.51 3.32
C SER A 123 -0.01 -10.01 3.05
N ASP A 124 -1.14 -10.71 2.93
CA ASP A 124 -1.19 -12.13 2.62
C ASP A 124 -0.54 -12.46 1.27
N ALA A 125 -0.70 -11.59 0.28
CA ALA A 125 -0.04 -11.75 -1.03
C ALA A 125 1.49 -11.69 -0.92
N PHE A 126 2.04 -10.81 -0.07
CA PHE A 126 3.47 -10.79 0.24
C PHE A 126 3.91 -12.04 1.01
N MET A 127 3.15 -12.46 2.03
CA MET A 127 3.43 -13.67 2.79
C MET A 127 3.42 -14.93 1.92
N ALA A 128 2.56 -14.98 0.90
CA ALA A 128 2.54 -16.07 -0.07
C ALA A 128 3.84 -16.13 -0.89
N LEU A 129 4.38 -14.98 -1.32
CA LEU A 129 5.68 -14.91 -2.00
C LEU A 129 6.83 -15.26 -1.05
N GLU A 130 6.78 -14.79 0.19
CA GLU A 130 7.77 -15.11 1.23
C GLU A 130 7.81 -16.61 1.53
N THR A 131 6.65 -17.26 1.63
CA THR A 131 6.54 -18.71 1.81
C THR A 131 7.09 -19.46 0.59
N ALA A 132 6.67 -19.08 -0.62
CA ALA A 132 7.13 -19.73 -1.85
C ALA A 132 8.64 -19.58 -2.05
N SER A 133 9.22 -18.44 -1.68
CA SER A 133 10.66 -18.21 -1.76
C SER A 133 11.43 -18.96 -0.67
N ALA A 134 10.88 -19.11 0.54
CA ALA A 134 11.47 -19.95 1.58
C ALA A 134 11.53 -21.43 1.17
N ASP A 135 10.49 -21.93 0.50
CA ASP A 135 10.51 -23.28 -0.07
C ASP A 135 11.47 -23.39 -1.27
N MET A 136 11.57 -22.33 -2.08
CA MET A 136 12.57 -22.26 -3.15
C MET A 136 13.99 -22.33 -2.60
N ILE A 137 14.33 -21.74 -1.44
CA ILE A 137 15.66 -21.88 -0.83
C ILE A 137 16.01 -23.36 -0.61
N LYS A 138 15.05 -24.15 -0.12
CA LYS A 138 15.25 -25.59 0.14
C LYS A 138 15.43 -26.39 -1.15
N ALA A 139 14.76 -25.98 -2.23
CA ALA A 139 14.76 -26.68 -3.52
C ALA A 139 15.95 -26.28 -4.40
N ALA A 140 16.25 -24.98 -4.50
CA ALA A 140 17.17 -24.39 -5.46
C ALA A 140 18.61 -24.90 -5.34
N GLY A 141 19.04 -25.31 -4.15
CA GLY A 141 20.38 -25.84 -3.91
C GLY A 141 20.52 -27.36 -4.11
N THR A 142 19.44 -28.07 -4.42
CA THR A 142 19.46 -29.54 -4.54
C THR A 142 19.83 -29.96 -5.96
N ASP A 143 18.88 -29.86 -6.88
CA ASP A 143 19.08 -30.13 -8.30
C ASP A 143 18.16 -29.24 -9.18
N LEU A 144 18.39 -29.30 -10.49
CA LEU A 144 17.64 -28.52 -11.46
C LEU A 144 16.15 -28.89 -11.50
N ASP A 145 15.78 -30.14 -11.24
CA ASP A 145 14.39 -30.58 -11.30
C ASP A 145 13.60 -30.06 -10.09
N ALA A 146 14.20 -30.06 -8.90
CA ALA A 146 13.65 -29.44 -7.71
C ALA A 146 13.49 -27.92 -7.89
N LEU A 147 14.49 -27.24 -8.44
CA LEU A 147 14.39 -25.81 -8.77
C LEU A 147 13.20 -25.55 -9.71
N LYS A 148 13.10 -26.31 -10.81
CA LYS A 148 11.99 -26.19 -11.78
C LYS A 148 10.63 -26.39 -11.11
N ALA A 149 10.51 -27.40 -10.24
CA ALA A 149 9.28 -27.69 -9.52
C ALA A 149 8.86 -26.51 -8.61
N GLY A 150 9.81 -25.83 -7.98
CA GLY A 150 9.54 -24.67 -7.13
C GLY A 150 9.06 -23.42 -7.88
N MET A 151 9.43 -23.25 -9.16
CA MET A 151 9.15 -22.02 -9.91
C MET A 151 7.66 -21.73 -10.07
N GLY A 152 6.82 -22.77 -10.11
CA GLY A 152 5.37 -22.62 -10.23
C GLY A 152 4.74 -21.88 -9.05
N ALA A 153 5.19 -22.17 -7.82
CA ALA A 153 4.68 -21.51 -6.62
C ALA A 153 5.08 -20.03 -6.57
N VAL A 154 6.33 -19.72 -6.91
CA VAL A 154 6.83 -18.34 -7.01
C VAL A 154 6.02 -17.57 -8.06
N GLY A 155 5.86 -18.12 -9.26
CA GLY A 155 5.09 -17.49 -10.33
C GLY A 155 3.61 -17.25 -9.97
N LYS A 156 2.97 -18.21 -9.28
CA LYS A 156 1.60 -18.08 -8.80
C LYS A 156 1.46 -16.93 -7.79
N ALA A 157 2.40 -16.78 -6.86
CA ALA A 157 2.40 -15.67 -5.90
C ALA A 157 2.54 -14.31 -6.62
N CYS A 158 3.43 -14.22 -7.62
CA CYS A 158 3.56 -13.01 -8.45
C CYS A 158 2.27 -12.67 -9.19
N GLY A 159 1.60 -13.66 -9.77
CA GLY A 159 0.35 -13.48 -10.52
C GLY A 159 -0.77 -12.97 -9.61
N ALA A 160 -1.03 -13.68 -8.50
CA ALA A 160 -2.10 -13.34 -7.57
C ALA A 160 -1.98 -11.89 -7.05
N CYS A 161 -0.79 -11.46 -6.63
CA CYS A 161 -0.58 -10.07 -6.19
C CYS A 161 -0.82 -9.06 -7.32
N HIS A 162 -0.28 -9.33 -8.52
CA HIS A 162 -0.38 -8.38 -9.62
C HIS A 162 -1.79 -8.26 -10.21
N ASP A 163 -2.56 -9.35 -10.23
CA ASP A 163 -3.93 -9.37 -10.74
C ASP A 163 -4.83 -8.45 -9.89
N ASP A 164 -4.68 -8.54 -8.57
CA ASP A 164 -5.50 -7.79 -7.62
C ASP A 164 -4.98 -6.35 -7.42
N TYR A 165 -3.66 -6.15 -7.30
CA TYR A 165 -3.09 -4.91 -6.74
C TYR A 165 -2.25 -4.06 -7.71
N ARG A 166 -1.93 -4.53 -8.93
CA ARG A 166 -1.11 -3.78 -9.88
C ARG A 166 -1.89 -3.33 -11.11
N GLY A 167 -1.93 -2.02 -11.35
CA GLY A 167 -2.54 -1.40 -12.53
C GLY A 167 -1.81 -1.75 -13.83
N PRO A 168 -2.41 -1.46 -15.00
CA PRO A 168 -1.79 -1.68 -16.32
C PRO A 168 -0.47 -0.90 -16.45
N LYS A 169 0.36 -1.24 -17.45
CA LYS A 169 1.51 -0.39 -17.80
C LYS A 169 0.97 0.91 -18.38
N ASN A 170 1.45 2.03 -17.84
CA ASN A 170 1.16 3.38 -18.30
C ASN A 170 2.09 3.73 -19.46
#